data_AF-A0A4U2FCD1-F1
#
_entry.id   AF-A0A4U2FCD1-F1
#
_cell.length_a   1.000
_cell.length_b   1.000
_cell.length_c   1.000
_cell.angle_alpha   90.00
_cell.angle_beta   90.00
_cell.angle_gamma   90.00
#
_symmetry.space_group_name_H-M   'P 1'
#
loop_
_entity.id
_entity.type
_entity.pdbx_description
1 polymer ?
#
loop_
_entity_poly.entity_id
_entity_poly.type
_entity_poly.pdbx_seq_one_letter_code
_entity_poly.pdbx_strand_id
1 'polypeptide(L)' 'MNLIPKKRLDALLEVISKRDMPEQTRKAVKLVFESGYSYELASLRTGVSSKRVSLAVRKLNQMDEILLKAYRGKL' A
#
# COMPACT_ATOMS: atom_id res chain seq x y z
N MET A 1 -7.55 -8.27 -8.26
CA MET A 1 -6.85 -7.75 -7.07
C MET A 1 -5.36 -7.95 -7.31
N ASN A 2 -4.62 -6.90 -7.64
CA ASN A 2 -3.16 -7.02 -7.77
C ASN A 2 -2.57 -7.05 -6.36
N LEU A 3 -2.18 -8.24 -5.90
CA LEU A 3 -1.44 -8.36 -4.64
C LEU A 3 0.01 -7.94 -4.89
N ILE A 4 0.43 -6.84 -4.25
CA ILE A 4 1.85 -6.52 -4.14
C ILE A 4 2.47 -7.55 -3.17
N PRO A 5 3.45 -8.36 -3.58
CA PRO A 5 4.15 -9.28 -2.69
C PRO A 5 4.78 -8.54 -1.51
N LYS A 6 4.74 -9.15 -0.32
CA LYS A 6 5.19 -8.54 0.95
C LYS A 6 6.53 -7.82 0.85
N LYS A 7 7.57 -8.46 0.30
CA LYS A 7 8.90 -7.85 0.16
C LYS A 7 8.88 -6.54 -0.63
N ARG A 8 8.06 -6.49 -1.68
CA ARG A 8 7.94 -5.30 -2.54
C ARG A 8 7.09 -4.23 -1.86
N LEU A 9 6.03 -4.63 -1.16
CA LEU A 9 5.24 -3.71 -0.33
C LEU A 9 6.13 -3.04 0.73
N ASP A 10 6.94 -3.82 1.44
CA ASP A 10 7.86 -3.30 2.46
C ASP A 10 8.85 -2.30 1.86
N ALA A 11 9.45 -2.60 0.70
CA ALA A 11 10.34 -1.68 -0.01
C ALA A 11 9.62 -0.37 -0.44
N LEU A 12 8.40 -0.45 -0.97
CA LEU A 12 7.62 0.74 -1.33
C LEU A 12 7.31 1.60 -0.10
N LEU A 13 7.03 0.96 1.04
CA LEU A 13 6.82 1.65 2.30
C LEU A 13 8.12 2.29 2.82
N GLU A 14 9.28 1.68 2.66
CA GLU A 14 10.56 2.31 3.02
C GLU A 14 10.85 3.58 2.21
N VAL A 15 10.50 3.58 0.92
CA VAL A 15 10.72 4.72 0.03
C VAL A 15 9.74 5.87 0.27
N ILE A 16 8.46 5.58 0.54
CA ILE A 16 7.48 6.64 0.78
C ILE A 16 7.75 7.34 2.12
N SER A 17 7.65 8.66 2.16
CA SER A 17 7.90 9.41 3.40
C SER A 17 6.83 9.12 4.47
N LYS A 18 7.20 9.23 5.76
CA LYS A 18 6.23 9.11 6.87
C LYS A 18 5.23 10.29 6.90
N ARG A 19 5.59 11.44 6.31
CA ARG A 19 4.69 12.59 6.16
C ARG A 19 3.59 12.27 5.15
N ASP A 20 3.94 11.67 4.01
CA ASP A 20 2.99 11.28 2.96
C ASP A 20 2.11 10.11 3.39
N MET A 21 2.70 9.15 4.11
CA MET A 21 1.98 7.99 4.63
C MET A 21 2.37 7.75 6.09
N PRO A 22 1.59 8.28 7.05
CA PRO A 22 1.84 8.09 8.49
C PRO A 22 1.72 6.63 8.91
N GLU A 23 2.33 6.29 10.04
CA GLU A 23 2.41 4.92 10.57
C GLU A 23 1.05 4.22 10.67
N GLN A 24 0.00 4.93 11.10
CA GLN A 24 -1.34 4.32 11.15
C GLN A 24 -1.89 3.98 9.77
N THR A 25 -1.64 4.83 8.76
CA THR A 25 -2.02 4.52 7.37
C THR A 25 -1.23 3.33 6.84
N ARG A 26 0.05 3.20 7.20
CA ARG A 26 0.90 2.05 6.86
C ARG A 26 0.37 0.75 7.44
N LYS A 27 -0.01 0.75 8.71
CA LYS A 27 -0.66 -0.40 9.37
C LYS A 27 -1.94 -0.79 8.64
N ALA A 28 -2.77 0.18 8.28
CA ALA A 28 -4.02 -0.07 7.56
C ALA A 28 -3.80 -0.72 6.19
N VAL A 29 -2.86 -0.20 5.38
CA VAL A 29 -2.58 -0.80 4.06
C VAL A 29 -1.93 -2.18 4.17
N LYS A 30 -1.11 -2.44 5.21
CA LYS A 30 -0.57 -3.79 5.46
C LYS A 30 -1.68 -4.80 5.72
N LEU A 31 -2.71 -4.46 6.50
CA LEU A 31 -3.87 -5.35 6.69
C LEU A 31 -4.58 -5.68 5.37
N VAL A 32 -4.69 -4.70 4.46
CA VAL A 32 -5.29 -4.92 3.14
C VAL A 32 -4.43 -5.87 2.30
N PHE A 33 -3.13 -5.59 2.16
CA PHE A 33 -2.27 -6.35 1.26
C PHE A 33 -1.80 -7.70 1.82
N GLU A 34 -1.52 -7.79 3.12
CA GLU A 34 -1.00 -9.01 3.76
C GLU A 34 -2.12 -9.93 4.25
N SER A 35 -3.25 -9.37 4.71
CA SER A 35 -4.35 -10.15 5.33
C SER A 35 -5.63 -10.17 4.49
N GLY A 36 -5.67 -9.48 3.35
CA GLY A 36 -6.84 -9.45 2.47
C GLY A 36 -8.02 -8.68 3.05
N TYR A 37 -7.80 -7.79 4.02
CA TYR A 37 -8.88 -7.03 4.64
C TYR A 37 -9.54 -6.10 3.62
N SER A 38 -10.87 -5.93 3.73
CA SER A 38 -11.55 -4.84 3.05
C SER A 38 -11.09 -3.49 3.62
N TYR A 39 -11.36 -2.40 2.89
CA TYR A 39 -10.99 -1.06 3.36
C TYR A 39 -11.77 -0.67 4.62
N GLU A 40 -13.02 -1.12 4.75
CA GLU A 40 -13.86 -0.93 5.93
C GLU A 40 -13.28 -1.66 7.13
N LEU A 41 -12.85 -2.92 6.96
CA LEU A 41 -12.28 -3.71 8.04
C LEU A 41 -10.93 -3.15 8.50
N ALA A 42 -10.07 -2.75 7.56
CA ALA A 42 -8.80 -2.09 7.88
C ALA A 42 -9.04 -0.74 8.59
N SER A 43 -10.08 0.00 8.17
CA SER A 43 -10.49 1.24 8.82
C SER A 43 -10.92 1.01 10.26
N LEU A 44 -11.80 0.05 10.50
CA LEU A 44 -12.28 -0.31 11.83
C LEU A 44 -11.13 -0.69 12.77
N ARG A 45 -10.11 -1.40 12.25
CA ARG A 45 -8.99 -1.90 13.06
C ARG A 45 -7.93 -0.85 13.38
N THR A 46 -7.81 0.21 12.58
CA THR A 46 -6.71 1.18 12.70
C THR A 46 -7.16 2.61 13.02
N GLY A 47 -8.46 2.89 12.90
CA GLY A 47 -9.01 4.25 13.02
C GLY A 47 -8.73 5.13 11.80
N VAL A 48 -8.08 4.61 10.76
CA VAL A 48 -7.84 5.34 9.51
C VAL A 48 -9.07 5.22 8.62
N SER A 49 -9.70 6.34 8.24
CA SER A 49 -10.89 6.31 7.36
C SER A 49 -10.69 5.42 6.12
N SER A 50 -11.71 4.64 5.75
CA SER A 50 -11.70 3.78 4.56
C SER A 50 -11.28 4.52 3.27
N LYS A 51 -11.71 5.78 3.10
CA LYS A 51 -11.29 6.65 2.01
C LYS A 51 -9.77 6.84 1.97
N ARG A 52 -9.14 7.13 3.13
CA ARG A 52 -7.68 7.28 3.24
C ARG A 52 -6.95 5.96 2.99
N VAL A 53 -7.50 4.83 3.46
CA VAL A 53 -6.96 3.50 3.15
C VAL A 53 -6.98 3.25 1.64
N SER A 54 -8.11 3.49 0.99
CA SER A 54 -8.28 3.35 -0.47
C SER A 54 -7.29 4.21 -1.26
N LEU A 55 -7.12 5.49 -0.88
CA LEU A 55 -6.14 6.37 -1.52
C LEU A 55 -4.69 5.89 -1.35
N ALA A 56 -4.35 5.40 -0.17
CA ALA A 56 -3.02 4.87 0.12
C ALA A 56 -2.74 3.57 -0.65
N VAL A 57 -3.71 2.66 -0.73
CA VAL A 57 -3.64 1.44 -1.55
C VAL A 57 -3.45 1.80 -3.03
N ARG A 58 -4.24 2.75 -3.55
CA ARG A 58 -4.11 3.21 -4.93
C ARG A 58 -2.72 3.78 -5.22
N LYS A 59 -2.18 4.61 -4.31
CA LYS A 59 -0.83 5.17 -4.45
C LYS A 59 0.25 4.06 -4.49
N LEU A 60 0.16 3.06 -3.63
CA LEU A 60 1.10 1.94 -3.61
C LEU A 60 1.02 1.11 -4.90
N ASN A 61 -0.18 0.82 -5.40
CA ASN A 61 -0.35 0.13 -6.68
C ASN A 61 0.25 0.92 -7.86
N GLN A 62 0.09 2.24 -7.88
CA GLN A 62 0.72 3.10 -8.90
C GLN A 62 2.25 3.07 -8.81
N MET A 63 2.81 3.13 -7.60
CA MET A 63 4.26 3.01 -7.40
C MET A 63 4.77 1.63 -7.84
N ASP A 64 4.04 0.56 -7.54
CA ASP A 64 4.38 -0.81 -7.94
C ASP A 64 4.40 -0.96 -9.47
N GLU A 65 3.40 -0.38 -10.14
CA GLU A 65 3.30 -0.41 -11.59
C GLU A 65 4.47 0.34 -12.25
N ILE A 66 4.84 1.52 -11.74
CA ILE A 66 5.98 2.30 -12.22
C ILE A 66 7.28 1.48 -12.04
N LEU A 67 7.46 0.87 -10.87
CA LEU A 67 8.61 0.02 -10.57
C LEU A 67 8.71 -1.13 -11.59
N LEU A 68 7.63 -1.89 -11.77
CA LEU A 68 7.60 -3.02 -12.71
C LEU A 68 7.82 -2.59 -14.16
N LYS A 69 7.28 -1.45 -14.59
CA LYS A 69 7.53 -0.88 -15.93
C LYS A 69 9.01 -0.54 -16.13
N ALA A 70 9.65 0.09 -15.15
CA ALA A 70 11.06 0.44 -15.21
C ALA A 70 11.98 -0.79 -15.31
N TYR A 71 11.63 -1.89 -14.66
CA TYR A 71 12.37 -3.16 -14.75
C TYR A 71 12.07 -3.95 -16.04
N ARG A 72 10.82 -3.96 -16.51
CA ARG A 72 10.42 -4.70 -17.72
C ARG A 72 10.86 -4.03 -19.02
N GLY A 73 10.97 -2.70 -19.05
CA GLY A 73 11.45 -1.95 -20.22
C GLY A 73 12.98 -1.90 -20.36
N LYS A 74 13.72 -2.59 -19.47
CA LYS A 74 15.20 -2.67 -19.48
C LYS A 74 15.71 -4.06 -19.92
N LEU A 75 14.85 -4.92 -20.46
CA LEU A 75 15.23 -6.17 -21.12
C LEU A 75 15.08 -6.03 -22.63
#